data_AF-A0A3A2J684-F1
#
_entry.id   AF-A0A3A2J684-F1
#
_cell.length_a   1.000
_cell.length_b   1.000
_cell.length_c   1.000
_cell.angle_alpha   90.00
_cell.angle_beta   90.00
_cell.angle_gamma   90.00
#
_symmetry.space_group_name_H-M   'P 1'
#
loop_
_entity.id
_entity.type
_entity.pdbx_description
1 polymer ?
#
loop_
_entity_poly.entity_id
_entity_poly.type
_entity_poly.pdbx_seq_one_letter_code
_entity_poly.pdbx_strand_id
1 'polypeptide(L)'
;MSAININATRLSDELKLSISFKWLLALYAIIPLCLALQLIDASFWQGYLQNHLPSSPNHFIVFQILFGTPHIIASTLLLTSNSDYLTTYSRKLMLMTMAIAIVFGLGSLFIPYKVFYVLVAAWTVYHVIKQQHGVARSVYRLPNWAFYVLLWLSVVAGLIIYVGIFLKNSLDVQQTFWIKQSAGLLCISIILFGIYCQRYVSSLFGRCFLWANIFLVLSSFYLYIQQYYFLAILVPRLVHDATAYTFYVTHDYNRHHAKPHNFIYGIARLFHIPLLIVLPLSSFALAFALQAYGDDFISHLSEFFFGVSIHKAITLGLLGYLALMHYYTEAFTWKNDSPYRRYIAFSK
;
A
#
# COMPACT_ATOMS: atom_id res chain seq x y z
N MET A 1 -22.45 46.86 15.85
CA MET A 1 -21.76 46.03 14.83
C MET A 1 -20.78 45.09 15.54
N SER A 2 -21.13 43.81 15.77
CA SER A 2 -20.17 42.74 16.14
C SER A 2 -20.83 41.38 16.45
N ALA A 3 -21.72 40.88 15.59
CA ALA A 3 -22.33 39.54 15.78
C ALA A 3 -22.32 38.67 14.51
N ILE A 4 -21.42 38.94 13.55
CA ILE A 4 -21.39 38.22 12.26
C ILE A 4 -20.14 37.34 12.10
N ASN A 5 -19.09 37.49 12.92
CA ASN A 5 -17.82 36.79 12.71
C ASN A 5 -17.64 35.46 13.49
N ILE A 6 -18.63 34.98 14.24
CA ILE A 6 -18.52 33.69 14.98
C ILE A 6 -19.11 32.52 14.16
N ASN A 7 -19.97 32.79 13.18
CA ASN A 7 -20.60 31.72 12.38
C ASN A 7 -19.76 31.28 11.16
N ALA A 8 -18.86 32.13 10.64
CA ALA A 8 -18.07 31.79 9.46
C ALA A 8 -17.00 30.72 9.72
N THR A 9 -16.44 30.65 10.95
CA THR A 9 -15.46 29.62 11.33
C THR A 9 -16.13 28.27 11.63
N ARG A 10 -17.33 28.24 12.23
CA ARG A 10 -18.06 26.99 12.48
C ARG A 10 -18.61 26.32 11.21
N LEU A 11 -19.12 27.09 10.25
CA LEU A 11 -19.58 26.55 8.96
C LEU A 11 -18.45 25.93 8.12
N SER A 12 -17.20 26.36 8.33
CA SER A 12 -16.03 25.77 7.65
C SER A 12 -15.58 24.40 8.21
N ASP A 13 -16.05 24.04 9.40
CA ASP A 13 -15.81 22.72 10.01
C ASP A 13 -16.92 21.70 9.69
N GLU A 14 -18.13 22.12 9.31
CA GLU A 14 -19.26 21.22 9.03
C GLU A 14 -19.15 20.46 7.68
N LEU A 15 -18.29 20.90 6.75
CA LEU A 15 -18.15 20.28 5.42
C LEU A 15 -16.88 19.43 5.24
N LYS A 16 -16.08 19.23 6.30
CA LYS A 16 -14.86 18.43 6.20
C LYS A 16 -15.20 16.94 6.28
N LEU A 17 -14.92 16.22 5.20
CA LEU A 17 -14.96 14.77 5.18
C LEU A 17 -13.96 14.23 6.23
N SER A 18 -14.40 13.26 7.03
CA SER A 18 -13.59 12.63 8.06
C SER A 18 -13.42 11.14 7.78
N ILE A 19 -12.27 10.60 8.16
CA ILE A 19 -11.99 9.17 8.02
C ILE A 19 -12.57 8.44 9.22
N SER A 20 -13.56 7.58 8.98
CA SER A 20 -14.15 6.74 10.01
C SER A 20 -13.28 5.53 10.32
N PHE A 21 -12.99 5.28 11.60
CA PHE A 21 -12.30 4.05 11.99
C PHE A 21 -13.15 2.79 11.75
N LYS A 22 -14.48 2.88 11.80
CA LYS A 22 -15.36 1.75 11.41
C LYS A 22 -15.17 1.37 9.95
N TRP A 23 -15.06 2.36 9.06
CA TRP A 23 -14.77 2.11 7.65
C TRP A 23 -13.40 1.42 7.48
N LEU A 24 -12.36 1.93 8.16
CA LEU A 24 -11.04 1.31 8.10
C LEU A 24 -11.04 -0.14 8.63
N LEU A 25 -11.83 -0.43 9.67
CA LEU A 25 -12.00 -1.81 10.16
C LEU A 25 -12.78 -2.67 9.16
N ALA A 26 -13.80 -2.12 8.49
CA ALA A 26 -14.60 -2.83 7.50
C ALA A 26 -13.77 -3.33 6.30
N LEU A 27 -12.67 -2.63 5.95
CA LEU A 27 -11.74 -3.10 4.92
C LEU A 27 -11.15 -4.49 5.24
N TYR A 28 -11.00 -4.84 6.53
CA TYR A 28 -10.51 -6.15 6.95
C TYR A 28 -11.52 -7.29 6.73
N ALA A 29 -12.77 -6.98 6.35
CA ALA A 29 -13.75 -8.00 5.92
C ALA A 29 -13.29 -8.77 4.67
N ILE A 30 -12.29 -8.27 3.94
CA ILE A 30 -11.63 -9.05 2.88
C ILE A 30 -11.00 -10.35 3.40
N ILE A 31 -10.56 -10.40 4.66
CA ILE A 31 -9.96 -11.60 5.25
C ILE A 31 -10.97 -12.76 5.29
N PRO A 32 -12.12 -12.66 5.99
CA PRO A 32 -13.09 -13.74 5.99
C PRO A 32 -13.66 -14.01 4.60
N LEU A 33 -13.78 -13.01 3.72
CA LEU A 33 -14.22 -13.20 2.34
C LEU A 33 -13.25 -14.10 1.55
N CYS A 34 -11.95 -13.81 1.59
CA CYS A 34 -10.92 -14.61 0.91
C CYS A 34 -10.85 -16.03 1.48
N LEU A 35 -10.97 -16.19 2.79
CA LEU A 35 -10.99 -17.52 3.42
C LEU A 35 -12.25 -18.30 3.02
N ALA A 36 -13.43 -17.66 3.01
CA ALA A 36 -14.66 -18.29 2.55
C ALA A 36 -14.59 -18.70 1.07
N LEU A 37 -14.05 -17.83 0.20
CA LEU A 37 -13.84 -18.16 -1.22
C LEU A 37 -12.92 -19.38 -1.39
N GLN A 38 -11.83 -19.45 -0.63
CA GLN A 38 -10.94 -20.61 -0.67
C GLN A 38 -11.63 -21.89 -0.19
N LEU A 39 -12.43 -21.83 0.89
CA LEU A 39 -13.17 -22.99 1.39
C LEU A 39 -14.23 -23.46 0.41
N ILE A 40 -14.93 -22.54 -0.25
CA ILE A 40 -15.90 -22.84 -1.30
C ILE A 40 -15.20 -23.50 -2.49
N ASP A 41 -14.05 -22.97 -2.91
CA ASP A 41 -13.30 -23.53 -4.02
C ASP A 41 -12.84 -24.97 -3.75
N ALA A 42 -12.31 -25.21 -2.54
CA ALA A 42 -11.85 -26.52 -2.12
C ALA A 42 -12.99 -27.54 -1.97
N SER A 43 -14.17 -27.09 -1.50
CA SER A 43 -15.27 -28.00 -1.13
C SER A 43 -16.29 -28.22 -2.26
N PHE A 44 -16.54 -27.20 -3.09
CA PHE A 44 -17.59 -27.23 -4.12
C PHE A 44 -17.06 -27.11 -5.54
N TRP A 45 -16.05 -26.26 -5.78
CA TRP A 45 -15.53 -26.02 -7.13
C TRP A 45 -14.31 -26.87 -7.50
N GLN A 46 -13.92 -27.81 -6.63
CA GLN A 46 -12.85 -28.77 -6.89
C GLN A 46 -11.52 -28.12 -7.29
N GLY A 47 -11.20 -26.96 -6.67
CA GLY A 47 -9.95 -26.23 -6.95
C GLY A 47 -9.96 -25.40 -8.23
N TYR A 48 -11.14 -25.11 -8.82
CA TYR A 48 -11.25 -24.30 -10.02
C TYR A 48 -10.54 -22.94 -9.89
N LEU A 49 -10.80 -22.22 -8.80
CA LEU A 49 -10.21 -20.92 -8.54
C LEU A 49 -8.70 -21.03 -8.36
N GLN A 50 -8.22 -22.02 -7.59
CA GLN A 50 -6.78 -22.26 -7.42
C GLN A 50 -6.06 -22.43 -8.77
N ASN A 51 -6.66 -23.14 -9.71
CA ASN A 51 -6.08 -23.45 -11.01
C ASN A 51 -6.14 -22.28 -12.01
N HIS A 52 -7.12 -21.38 -11.87
CA HIS A 52 -7.30 -20.25 -12.80
C HIS A 52 -6.72 -18.93 -12.27
N LEU A 53 -6.54 -18.80 -10.95
CA LEU A 53 -5.93 -17.61 -10.39
C LEU A 53 -4.42 -17.51 -10.71
N PRO A 54 -3.89 -16.29 -10.85
CA PRO A 54 -2.45 -16.05 -10.99
C PRO A 54 -1.64 -16.75 -9.90
N SER A 55 -0.80 -17.71 -10.32
CA SER A 55 0.11 -18.41 -9.42
C SER A 55 1.57 -17.96 -9.58
N SER A 56 1.90 -17.16 -10.59
CA SER A 56 3.26 -16.72 -10.91
C SER A 56 3.39 -15.19 -10.93
N PRO A 57 4.57 -14.62 -10.57
CA PRO A 57 4.85 -13.18 -10.57
C PRO A 57 4.42 -12.43 -11.84
N ASN A 58 4.63 -13.03 -13.02
CA ASN A 58 4.29 -12.42 -14.30
C ASN A 58 2.77 -12.26 -14.50
N HIS A 59 1.96 -13.12 -13.87
CA HIS A 59 0.50 -13.03 -13.95
C HIS A 59 -0.08 -12.04 -12.94
N PHE A 60 0.76 -11.47 -12.06
CA PHE A 60 0.37 -10.39 -11.16
C PHE A 60 0.39 -9.01 -11.83
N ILE A 61 0.60 -8.88 -13.14
CA ILE A 61 0.48 -7.59 -13.83
C ILE A 61 -0.95 -7.04 -13.69
N VAL A 62 -1.97 -7.86 -13.94
CA VAL A 62 -3.37 -7.47 -13.70
C VAL A 62 -3.57 -7.07 -12.25
N PHE A 63 -2.95 -7.81 -11.32
CA PHE A 63 -2.96 -7.45 -9.91
C PHE A 63 -2.29 -6.09 -9.66
N GLN A 64 -1.17 -5.77 -10.28
CA GLN A 64 -0.46 -4.48 -10.17
C GLN A 64 -1.25 -3.32 -10.77
N ILE A 65 -2.03 -3.57 -11.83
CA ILE A 65 -2.94 -2.59 -12.44
C ILE A 65 -4.12 -2.30 -11.51
N LEU A 66 -4.64 -3.32 -10.82
CA LEU A 66 -5.79 -3.16 -9.91
C LEU A 66 -5.39 -2.68 -8.51
N PHE A 67 -4.23 -3.12 -8.02
CA PHE A 67 -3.73 -2.95 -6.65
C PHE A 67 -2.22 -2.65 -6.70
N GLY A 68 -1.71 -1.75 -5.88
CA GLY A 68 -0.30 -1.34 -5.89
C GLY A 68 -0.06 -0.10 -6.74
N THR A 69 0.07 -0.26 -8.06
CA THR A 69 0.50 0.85 -8.92
C THR A 69 -0.46 2.05 -8.91
N PRO A 70 -1.79 1.88 -8.96
CA PRO A 70 -2.70 3.01 -8.82
C PRO A 70 -2.48 3.80 -7.52
N HIS A 71 -2.31 3.14 -6.36
CA HIS A 71 -2.11 3.87 -5.11
C HIS A 71 -0.77 4.63 -5.09
N ILE A 72 0.29 4.02 -5.65
CA ILE A 72 1.62 4.65 -5.76
C ILE A 72 1.50 5.91 -6.62
N ILE A 73 0.81 5.81 -7.75
CA ILE A 73 0.57 6.93 -8.65
C ILE A 73 -0.32 7.98 -7.98
N ALA A 74 -1.37 7.59 -7.26
CA ALA A 74 -2.24 8.52 -6.53
C ALA A 74 -1.43 9.37 -5.54
N SER A 75 -0.54 8.74 -4.77
CA SER A 75 0.34 9.46 -3.85
C SER A 75 1.30 10.41 -4.59
N THR A 76 1.79 9.99 -5.76
CA THR A 76 2.69 10.79 -6.60
C THR A 76 1.96 11.99 -7.17
N LEU A 77 0.75 11.81 -7.72
CA LEU A 77 -0.09 12.88 -8.22
C LEU A 77 -0.42 13.89 -7.11
N LEU A 78 -0.78 13.41 -5.92
CA LEU A 78 -1.06 14.27 -4.78
C LEU A 78 0.18 15.09 -4.37
N LEU A 79 1.37 14.48 -4.39
CA LEU A 79 2.63 15.18 -4.12
C LEU A 79 3.00 16.19 -5.22
N THR A 80 2.92 15.80 -6.48
CA THR A 80 3.47 16.59 -7.60
C THR A 80 2.51 17.65 -8.14
N SER A 81 1.19 17.44 -8.01
CA SER A 81 0.18 18.43 -8.44
C SER A 81 0.06 19.63 -7.50
N ASN A 82 0.71 19.57 -6.34
CA ASN A 82 0.64 20.60 -5.29
C ASN A 82 2.04 21.17 -5.03
N SER A 83 2.30 22.37 -5.55
CA SER A 83 3.63 23.01 -5.51
C SER A 83 4.14 23.31 -4.11
N ASP A 84 3.25 23.55 -3.15
CA ASP A 84 3.58 23.73 -1.74
C ASP A 84 4.18 22.46 -1.11
N TYR A 85 3.77 21.28 -1.57
CA TYR A 85 4.33 20.02 -1.09
C TYR A 85 5.69 19.72 -1.70
N LEU A 86 5.82 19.92 -3.01
CA LEU A 86 7.10 19.76 -3.70
C LEU A 86 8.17 20.70 -3.13
N THR A 87 7.84 21.97 -2.90
CA THR A 87 8.79 22.93 -2.32
C THR A 87 9.21 22.52 -0.90
N THR A 88 8.24 22.15 -0.06
CA THR A 88 8.49 21.69 1.32
C THR A 88 9.37 20.45 1.39
N TYR A 89 9.20 19.50 0.45
CA TYR A 89 9.89 18.21 0.48
C TYR A 89 11.04 18.07 -0.52
N SER A 90 11.28 19.05 -1.38
CA SER A 90 12.26 19.05 -2.47
C SER A 90 13.62 18.45 -2.10
N ARG A 91 14.23 18.91 -1.00
CA ARG A 91 15.53 18.39 -0.53
C ARG A 91 15.48 16.90 -0.18
N LYS A 92 14.41 16.44 0.49
CA LYS A 92 14.24 15.03 0.85
C LYS A 92 14.02 14.17 -0.39
N LEU A 93 13.20 14.65 -1.32
CA LEU A 93 12.93 13.98 -2.60
C LEU A 93 14.22 13.84 -3.41
N MET A 94 14.97 14.92 -3.60
CA MET A 94 16.22 14.92 -4.35
C MET A 94 17.27 13.97 -3.74
N LEU A 95 17.44 13.99 -2.42
CA LEU A 95 18.36 13.07 -1.74
C LEU A 95 17.93 11.60 -1.92
N MET A 96 16.63 11.30 -1.82
CA MET A 96 16.14 9.94 -2.05
C MET A 96 16.24 9.55 -3.53
N THR A 97 16.00 10.46 -4.48
CA THR A 97 16.20 10.20 -5.91
C THR A 97 17.66 9.84 -6.20
N MET A 98 18.60 10.60 -5.64
CA MET A 98 20.03 10.30 -5.76
C MET A 98 20.37 8.95 -5.11
N ALA A 99 19.82 8.65 -3.93
CA ALA A 99 20.04 7.37 -3.27
C ALA A 99 19.49 6.19 -4.09
N ILE A 100 18.27 6.30 -4.64
CA ILE A 100 17.68 5.28 -5.53
C ILE A 100 18.55 5.13 -6.78
N ALA A 101 18.96 6.22 -7.43
CA ALA A 101 19.80 6.18 -8.62
C ALA A 101 21.15 5.50 -8.36
N ILE A 102 21.79 5.76 -7.21
CA ILE A 102 23.05 5.11 -6.82
C ILE A 102 22.83 3.63 -6.53
N VAL A 103 21.83 3.28 -5.71
CA VAL A 103 21.56 1.89 -5.32
C VAL A 103 21.12 1.04 -6.51
N PHE A 104 20.30 1.58 -7.40
CA PHE A 104 19.84 0.85 -8.58
C PHE A 104 20.83 0.91 -9.74
N GLY A 105 21.51 2.04 -9.96
CA GLY A 105 22.47 2.19 -11.05
C GLY A 105 23.81 1.51 -10.77
N LEU A 106 24.42 1.79 -9.61
CA LEU A 106 25.69 1.15 -9.23
C LEU A 106 25.45 -0.18 -8.53
N GLY A 107 24.47 -0.25 -7.62
CA GLY A 107 24.23 -1.49 -6.87
C GLY A 107 23.79 -2.66 -7.76
N SER A 108 23.09 -2.44 -8.88
CA SER A 108 22.75 -3.52 -9.81
C SER A 108 23.97 -4.16 -10.49
N LEU A 109 25.11 -3.47 -10.54
CA LEU A 109 26.34 -4.00 -11.12
C LEU A 109 27.07 -4.96 -10.17
N PHE A 110 26.85 -4.84 -8.86
CA PHE A 110 27.61 -5.58 -7.84
C PHE A 110 26.75 -6.49 -6.96
N ILE A 111 25.44 -6.21 -6.84
CA ILE A 111 24.53 -6.97 -5.96
C ILE A 111 23.82 -8.05 -6.78
N PRO A 112 23.89 -9.33 -6.38
CA PRO A 112 23.15 -10.39 -7.04
C PRO A 112 21.64 -10.10 -7.07
N TYR A 113 21.00 -10.37 -8.21
CA TYR A 113 19.57 -10.08 -8.42
C TYR A 113 18.66 -10.60 -7.30
N LYS A 114 18.89 -11.84 -6.81
CA LYS A 114 18.08 -12.42 -5.72
C LYS A 114 18.21 -11.63 -4.41
N VAL A 115 19.42 -11.16 -4.08
CA VAL A 115 19.66 -10.34 -2.88
C VAL A 115 18.96 -9.00 -3.03
N PHE A 116 19.13 -8.37 -4.18
CA PHE A 116 18.49 -7.10 -4.50
C PHE A 116 16.95 -7.20 -4.43
N TYR A 117 16.39 -8.26 -4.99
CA TYR A 117 14.96 -8.57 -4.91
C TYR A 117 14.47 -8.70 -3.48
N VAL A 118 15.19 -9.47 -2.63
CA VAL A 118 14.82 -9.64 -1.22
C VAL A 118 14.86 -8.32 -0.46
N LEU A 119 15.82 -7.43 -0.74
CA LEU A 119 15.89 -6.10 -0.12
C LEU A 119 14.68 -5.23 -0.49
N VAL A 120 14.32 -5.19 -1.77
CA VAL A 120 13.13 -4.44 -2.25
C VAL A 120 11.85 -5.05 -1.68
N ALA A 121 11.74 -6.39 -1.65
CA ALA A 121 10.62 -7.10 -1.06
C ALA A 121 10.49 -6.82 0.45
N ALA A 122 11.61 -6.83 1.19
CA ALA A 122 11.65 -6.49 2.61
C ALA A 122 11.13 -5.07 2.87
N TRP A 123 11.59 -4.11 2.07
CA TRP A 123 11.12 -2.73 2.19
C TRP A 123 9.63 -2.59 1.87
N THR A 124 9.16 -3.29 0.84
CA THR A 124 7.75 -3.32 0.43
C THR A 124 6.85 -3.90 1.54
N VAL A 125 7.19 -5.08 2.06
CA VAL A 125 6.43 -5.72 3.15
C VAL A 125 6.48 -4.89 4.42
N TYR A 126 7.65 -4.35 4.76
CA TYR A 126 7.81 -3.46 5.90
C TYR A 126 6.87 -2.26 5.79
N HIS A 127 6.83 -1.60 4.63
CA HIS A 127 5.96 -0.46 4.39
C HIS A 127 4.48 -0.82 4.57
N VAL A 128 4.00 -1.87 3.91
CA VAL A 128 2.60 -2.33 3.97
C VAL A 128 2.17 -2.63 5.41
N ILE A 129 2.95 -3.46 6.11
CA ILE A 129 2.61 -3.90 7.48
C ILE A 129 2.75 -2.74 8.47
N LYS A 130 3.80 -1.92 8.35
CA LYS A 130 3.99 -0.75 9.22
C LYS A 130 2.84 0.24 9.12
N GLN A 131 2.31 0.49 7.92
CA GLN A 131 1.17 1.40 7.77
C GLN A 131 -0.05 0.87 8.51
N GLN A 132 -0.39 -0.41 8.33
CA GLN A 132 -1.57 -1.00 8.97
C GLN A 132 -1.46 -1.00 10.50
N HIS A 133 -0.32 -1.43 11.03
CA HIS A 133 -0.06 -1.33 12.48
C HIS A 133 -0.02 0.12 12.96
N GLY A 134 0.52 1.05 12.17
CA GLY A 134 0.59 2.48 12.48
C GLY A 134 -0.79 3.13 12.62
N VAL A 135 -1.70 2.83 11.69
CA VAL A 135 -3.10 3.25 11.76
C VAL A 135 -3.77 2.65 13.00
N ALA A 136 -3.62 1.34 13.20
CA ALA A 136 -4.25 0.63 14.32
C ALA A 136 -3.72 1.07 15.71
N ARG A 137 -2.46 1.52 15.78
CA ARG A 137 -1.86 2.06 17.02
C ARG A 137 -2.63 3.24 17.59
N SER A 138 -3.24 4.07 16.74
CA SER A 138 -4.07 5.19 17.19
C SER A 138 -5.34 4.72 17.94
N VAL A 139 -5.79 3.49 17.67
CA VAL A 139 -7.00 2.87 18.24
C VAL A 139 -6.67 2.07 19.50
N TYR A 140 -5.79 1.07 19.41
CA TYR A 140 -5.55 0.13 20.52
C TYR A 140 -4.47 0.58 21.52
N ARG A 141 -3.65 1.60 21.16
CA ARG A 141 -2.67 2.27 22.04
C ARG A 141 -1.76 1.34 22.86
N LEU A 142 -1.15 0.34 22.22
CA LEU A 142 -0.20 -0.56 22.87
C LEU A 142 1.02 0.21 23.41
N PRO A 143 1.65 -0.25 24.51
CA PRO A 143 2.97 0.21 24.93
C PRO A 143 3.99 0.12 23.78
N ASN A 144 4.93 1.06 23.73
CA ASN A 144 5.88 1.18 22.61
C ASN A 144 6.61 -0.13 22.30
N TRP A 145 7.13 -0.80 23.33
CA TRP A 145 7.86 -2.06 23.17
C TRP A 145 6.96 -3.16 22.59
N ALA A 146 5.73 -3.29 23.10
CA ALA A 146 4.79 -4.32 22.65
C ALA A 146 4.35 -4.06 21.20
N PHE A 147 4.12 -2.80 20.85
CA PHE A 147 3.85 -2.39 19.48
C PHE A 147 4.98 -2.82 18.53
N TYR A 148 6.24 -2.53 18.86
CA TYR A 148 7.36 -2.83 17.97
C TYR A 148 7.66 -4.33 17.87
N VAL A 149 7.51 -5.09 18.97
CA VAL A 149 7.66 -6.55 18.92
C VAL A 149 6.60 -7.16 17.99
N LEU A 150 5.32 -6.78 18.15
CA LEU A 150 4.24 -7.28 17.30
C LEU A 150 4.45 -6.87 15.83
N LEU A 151 4.86 -5.62 15.58
CA LEU A 151 5.17 -5.12 14.24
C LEU A 151 6.29 -5.94 13.59
N TRP A 152 7.43 -6.10 14.26
CA TRP A 152 8.57 -6.81 13.68
C TRP A 152 8.30 -8.29 13.47
N LEU A 153 7.60 -8.95 14.40
CA LEU A 153 7.13 -10.33 14.17
C LEU A 153 6.28 -10.42 12.90
N SER A 154 5.34 -9.49 12.73
CA SER A 154 4.44 -9.43 11.56
C SER A 154 5.20 -9.14 10.26
N VAL A 155 6.17 -8.22 10.28
CA VAL A 155 7.02 -7.87 9.13
C VAL A 155 7.89 -9.06 8.72
N VAL A 156 8.56 -9.72 9.66
CA VAL A 156 9.43 -10.87 9.35
C VAL A 156 8.61 -12.04 8.83
N ALA A 157 7.46 -12.33 9.44
CA ALA A 157 6.54 -13.36 8.95
C ALA A 157 6.05 -13.04 7.53
N GLY A 158 5.56 -11.82 7.31
CA GLY A 158 5.12 -11.35 6.01
C GLY A 158 6.21 -11.44 4.95
N LEU A 159 7.46 -11.11 5.30
CA LEU A 159 8.59 -11.18 4.38
C LEU A 159 8.91 -12.62 3.96
N ILE A 160 8.95 -13.54 4.92
CA ILE A 160 9.20 -14.96 4.62
C ILE A 160 8.08 -15.52 3.74
N ILE A 161 6.82 -15.20 4.03
CA ILE A 161 5.67 -15.58 3.19
C ILE A 161 5.81 -15.01 1.78
N TYR A 162 6.12 -13.71 1.67
CA TYR A 162 6.27 -13.02 0.40
C TYR A 162 7.40 -13.62 -0.45
N VAL A 163 8.55 -13.91 0.16
CA VAL A 163 9.67 -14.61 -0.50
C VAL A 163 9.24 -16.00 -0.95
N GLY A 164 8.53 -16.75 -0.10
CA GLY A 164 7.99 -18.07 -0.44
C GLY A 164 7.06 -18.06 -1.64
N ILE A 165 6.23 -17.02 -1.78
CA ILE A 165 5.31 -16.88 -2.92
C ILE A 165 6.08 -16.51 -4.21
N PHE A 166 6.87 -15.44 -4.16
CA PHE A 166 7.46 -14.87 -5.38
C PHE A 166 8.71 -15.58 -5.86
N LEU A 167 9.46 -16.23 -4.98
CA LEU A 167 10.63 -17.05 -5.35
C LEU A 167 10.30 -18.54 -5.46
N LYS A 168 9.02 -18.96 -5.41
CA LYS A 168 8.63 -20.38 -5.40
C LYS A 168 9.30 -21.25 -6.48
N ASN A 169 9.50 -20.70 -7.68
CA ASN A 169 10.10 -21.42 -8.81
C ASN A 169 11.63 -21.44 -8.77
N SER A 170 12.24 -20.68 -7.85
CA SER A 170 13.69 -20.54 -7.67
C SER A 170 14.19 -21.19 -6.37
N LEU A 171 13.27 -21.72 -5.56
CA LEU A 171 13.55 -22.36 -4.27
C LEU A 171 13.54 -23.87 -4.46
N ASP A 172 14.49 -24.56 -3.84
CA ASP A 172 14.45 -26.01 -3.77
C ASP A 172 13.42 -26.50 -2.73
N VAL A 173 13.21 -27.82 -2.68
CA VAL A 173 12.24 -28.45 -1.78
C VAL A 173 12.57 -28.18 -0.31
N GLN A 174 13.86 -28.20 0.04
CA GLN A 174 14.33 -28.01 1.41
C GLN A 174 14.15 -26.55 1.87
N GLN A 175 14.50 -25.60 1.02
CA GLN A 175 14.30 -24.17 1.23
C GLN A 175 12.81 -23.83 1.38
N THR A 176 11.96 -24.43 0.53
CA THR A 176 10.51 -24.26 0.63
C THR A 176 9.97 -24.79 1.97
N PHE A 177 10.46 -25.94 2.41
CA PHE A 177 10.11 -26.49 3.73
C PHE A 177 10.54 -25.55 4.87
N TRP A 178 11.78 -25.06 4.85
CA TRP A 178 12.28 -24.10 5.85
C TRP A 178 11.46 -22.82 5.90
N ILE A 179 11.13 -22.25 4.74
CA ILE A 179 10.28 -21.04 4.65
C ILE A 179 8.92 -21.29 5.31
N LYS A 180 8.27 -22.42 5.02
CA LYS A 180 6.97 -22.77 5.61
C LYS A 180 7.05 -22.93 7.12
N GLN A 181 8.08 -23.61 7.62
CA GLN A 181 8.28 -23.83 9.07
C GLN A 181 8.58 -22.52 9.79
N SER A 182 9.51 -21.70 9.27
CA SER A 182 9.85 -20.41 9.86
C SER A 182 8.66 -19.46 9.89
N ALA A 183 7.89 -19.37 8.79
CA ALA A 183 6.66 -18.58 8.76
C ALA A 183 5.61 -19.10 9.75
N GLY A 184 5.46 -20.42 9.87
CA GLY A 184 4.54 -21.05 10.82
C GLY A 184 4.89 -20.74 12.28
N LEU A 185 6.17 -20.87 12.66
CA LEU A 185 6.66 -20.53 14.00
C LEU A 185 6.44 -19.04 14.33
N LEU A 186 6.69 -18.15 13.37
CA LEU A 186 6.41 -16.72 13.55
C LEU A 186 4.91 -16.45 13.68
N CYS A 187 4.06 -17.13 12.91
CA CYS A 187 2.60 -17.01 13.04
C CYS A 187 2.11 -17.44 14.43
N ILE A 188 2.62 -18.56 14.95
CA ILE A 188 2.35 -19.00 16.33
C ILE A 188 2.82 -17.94 17.34
N SER A 189 4.03 -17.39 17.14
CA SER A 189 4.57 -16.34 18.00
C SER A 189 3.72 -15.07 17.99
N ILE A 190 3.21 -14.67 16.81
CA ILE A 190 2.28 -13.54 16.65
C ILE A 190 0.97 -13.81 17.40
N ILE A 191 0.42 -15.02 17.34
CA ILE A 191 -0.81 -15.38 18.06
C ILE A 191 -0.59 -15.28 19.57
N LEU A 192 0.44 -15.94 20.09
CA LEU A 192 0.76 -15.94 21.52
C LEU A 192 1.01 -14.52 22.03
N PHE A 193 1.81 -13.75 21.29
CA PHE A 193 2.11 -12.37 21.65
C PHE A 193 0.89 -11.45 21.48
N GLY A 194 0.02 -11.72 20.52
CA GLY A 194 -1.26 -11.04 20.31
C GLY A 194 -2.23 -11.25 21.46
N ILE A 195 -2.39 -12.50 21.92
CA ILE A 195 -3.17 -12.86 23.12
C ILE A 195 -2.64 -12.09 24.32
N TYR A 196 -1.32 -12.09 24.52
CA TYR A 196 -0.68 -11.32 25.57
C TYR A 196 -0.94 -9.81 25.42
N CYS A 197 -0.88 -9.25 24.21
CA CYS A 197 -1.11 -7.82 23.97
C CYS A 197 -2.54 -7.38 24.27
N GLN A 198 -3.55 -8.27 24.21
CA GLN A 198 -4.94 -7.90 24.48
C GLN A 198 -5.15 -7.26 25.85
N ARG A 199 -4.33 -7.63 26.85
CA ARG A 199 -4.44 -7.08 28.21
C ARG A 199 -4.19 -5.57 28.28
N TYR A 200 -3.49 -5.01 27.29
CA TYR A 200 -3.26 -3.57 27.18
C TYR A 200 -4.40 -2.84 26.45
N VAL A 201 -5.33 -3.58 25.84
CA VAL A 201 -6.39 -3.01 25.00
C VAL A 201 -7.73 -3.02 25.75
N SER A 202 -8.17 -1.82 26.14
CA SER A 202 -9.35 -1.64 26.98
C SER A 202 -10.69 -1.76 26.24
N SER A 203 -10.76 -1.40 24.96
CA SER A 203 -12.01 -1.39 24.20
C SER A 203 -12.15 -2.61 23.28
N LEU A 204 -13.38 -3.11 23.12
CA LEU A 204 -13.70 -4.18 22.16
C LEU A 204 -13.27 -3.76 20.74
N PHE A 205 -13.55 -2.52 20.37
CA PHE A 205 -13.17 -1.96 19.07
C PHE A 205 -11.65 -2.00 18.84
N GLY A 206 -10.85 -1.62 19.84
CA GLY A 206 -9.40 -1.76 19.77
C GLY A 206 -8.94 -3.22 19.66
N ARG A 207 -9.61 -4.15 20.34
CA ARG A 207 -9.31 -5.59 20.23
C ARG A 207 -9.62 -6.12 18.84
N CYS A 208 -10.70 -5.68 18.22
CA CYS A 208 -11.02 -6.00 16.82
C CYS A 208 -9.91 -5.51 15.89
N PHE A 209 -9.42 -4.28 16.05
CA PHE A 209 -8.29 -3.77 15.25
C PHE A 209 -6.99 -4.54 15.45
N LEU A 210 -6.67 -4.90 16.69
CA LEU A 210 -5.50 -5.73 17.02
C LEU A 210 -5.57 -7.07 16.28
N TRP A 211 -6.70 -7.76 16.42
CA TRP A 211 -6.88 -9.06 15.80
C TRP A 211 -6.99 -8.99 14.29
N ALA A 212 -7.60 -7.95 13.74
CA ALA A 212 -7.66 -7.74 12.30
C ALA A 212 -6.26 -7.62 11.68
N ASN A 213 -5.34 -6.90 12.34
CA ASN A 213 -3.93 -6.83 11.91
C ASN A 213 -3.19 -8.16 12.05
N ILE A 214 -3.42 -8.90 13.14
CA ILE A 214 -2.85 -10.25 13.30
C ILE A 214 -3.37 -11.18 12.20
N PHE A 215 -4.68 -11.21 11.96
CA PHE A 215 -5.30 -12.05 10.95
C PHE A 215 -4.88 -11.70 9.52
N LEU A 216 -4.48 -10.46 9.26
CA LEU A 216 -3.93 -10.06 7.96
C LEU A 216 -2.68 -10.89 7.61
N VAL A 217 -1.79 -11.15 8.58
CA VAL A 217 -0.61 -12.01 8.38
C VAL A 217 -0.99 -13.50 8.42
N LEU A 218 -1.80 -13.91 9.39
CA LEU A 218 -2.17 -15.34 9.56
C LEU A 218 -2.95 -15.89 8.36
N SER A 219 -3.89 -15.12 7.83
CA SER A 219 -4.66 -15.52 6.64
C SER A 219 -3.76 -15.60 5.40
N SER A 220 -2.82 -14.66 5.24
CA SER A 220 -1.81 -14.71 4.17
C SER A 220 -0.95 -15.96 4.26
N PHE A 221 -0.51 -16.35 5.47
CA PHE A 221 0.22 -17.60 5.70
C PHE A 221 -0.63 -18.83 5.36
N TYR A 222 -1.86 -18.88 5.86
CA TYR A 222 -2.78 -20.00 5.59
C TYR A 222 -3.01 -20.17 4.09
N LEU A 223 -3.38 -19.09 3.39
CA LEU A 223 -3.60 -19.10 1.94
C LEU A 223 -2.33 -19.47 1.16
N TYR A 224 -1.15 -19.04 1.63
CA TYR A 224 0.13 -19.46 1.08
C TYR A 224 0.36 -20.98 1.19
N ILE A 225 0.07 -21.58 2.35
CA ILE A 225 0.18 -23.03 2.55
C ILE A 225 -0.79 -23.78 1.64
N GLN A 226 -2.01 -23.28 1.48
CA GLN A 226 -3.02 -23.82 0.56
C GLN A 226 -2.71 -23.51 -0.92
N GLN A 227 -1.61 -22.81 -1.23
CA GLN A 227 -1.19 -22.40 -2.57
C GLN A 227 -2.12 -21.41 -3.29
N TYR A 228 -3.02 -20.73 -2.57
CA TYR A 228 -3.84 -19.62 -3.08
C TYR A 228 -3.05 -18.30 -3.03
N TYR A 229 -1.94 -18.25 -3.76
CA TYR A 229 -0.97 -17.16 -3.70
C TYR A 229 -1.57 -15.78 -4.04
N PHE A 230 -2.49 -15.75 -5.01
CA PHE A 230 -3.19 -14.52 -5.36
C PHE A 230 -3.98 -13.95 -4.18
N LEU A 231 -4.79 -14.78 -3.51
CA LEU A 231 -5.56 -14.36 -2.33
C LEU A 231 -4.64 -13.97 -1.17
N ALA A 232 -3.54 -14.71 -0.97
CA ALA A 232 -2.55 -14.42 0.06
C ALA A 232 -1.93 -13.02 -0.08
N ILE A 233 -1.72 -12.54 -1.30
CA ILE A 233 -1.20 -11.19 -1.57
C ILE A 233 -2.33 -10.15 -1.56
N LEU A 234 -3.51 -10.51 -2.06
CA LEU A 234 -4.67 -9.61 -2.15
C LEU A 234 -5.09 -9.09 -0.77
N VAL A 235 -5.17 -9.96 0.23
CA VAL A 235 -5.61 -9.59 1.59
C VAL A 235 -4.84 -8.39 2.16
N PRO A 236 -3.50 -8.44 2.32
CA PRO A 236 -2.74 -7.32 2.88
C PRO A 236 -2.75 -6.09 1.97
N ARG A 237 -2.74 -6.30 0.64
CA ARG A 237 -2.68 -5.22 -0.34
C ARG A 237 -3.96 -4.42 -0.42
N LEU A 238 -5.11 -5.08 -0.50
CA LEU A 238 -6.40 -4.39 -0.58
C LEU A 238 -6.62 -3.51 0.66
N VAL A 239 -6.37 -4.05 1.86
CA VAL A 239 -6.50 -3.26 3.09
C VAL A 239 -5.55 -2.07 3.07
N HIS A 240 -4.30 -2.27 2.67
CA HIS A 240 -3.30 -1.21 2.55
C HIS A 240 -3.68 -0.12 1.55
N ASP A 241 -3.95 -0.50 0.31
CA ASP A 241 -4.25 0.43 -0.79
C ASP A 241 -5.55 1.17 -0.53
N ALA A 242 -6.62 0.48 -0.10
CA ALA A 242 -7.90 1.10 0.20
C ALA A 242 -7.80 2.04 1.41
N THR A 243 -6.98 1.71 2.41
CA THR A 243 -6.66 2.62 3.51
C THR A 243 -5.96 3.87 2.94
N ALA A 244 -4.91 3.71 2.14
CA ALA A 244 -4.18 4.85 1.55
C ALA A 244 -5.10 5.75 0.72
N TYR A 245 -5.92 5.16 -0.16
CA TYR A 245 -6.92 5.90 -0.95
C TYR A 245 -7.93 6.64 -0.09
N THR A 246 -8.40 6.04 1.00
CA THR A 246 -9.31 6.73 1.94
C THR A 246 -8.66 8.00 2.47
N PHE A 247 -7.37 7.96 2.81
CA PHE A 247 -6.63 9.15 3.25
C PHE A 247 -6.47 10.16 2.12
N TYR A 248 -6.06 9.73 0.92
CA TYR A 248 -5.79 10.65 -0.19
C TYR A 248 -7.05 11.34 -0.70
N VAL A 249 -8.14 10.58 -0.86
CA VAL A 249 -9.43 11.11 -1.32
C VAL A 249 -10.00 12.07 -0.28
N THR A 250 -9.91 11.74 1.01
CA THR A 250 -10.37 12.65 2.08
C THR A 250 -9.56 13.95 2.11
N HIS A 251 -8.24 13.82 1.98
CA HIS A 251 -7.34 14.96 1.87
C HIS A 251 -7.74 15.90 0.73
N ASP A 252 -7.84 15.35 -0.48
CA ASP A 252 -8.08 16.15 -1.67
C ASP A 252 -9.49 16.72 -1.72
N TYR A 253 -10.49 15.98 -1.24
CA TYR A 253 -11.83 16.53 -1.03
C TYR A 253 -11.80 17.75 -0.12
N ASN A 254 -11.20 17.62 1.07
CA ASN A 254 -11.14 18.72 2.04
C ASN A 254 -10.35 19.92 1.51
N ARG A 255 -9.30 19.69 0.70
CA ARG A 255 -8.49 20.75 0.11
C ARG A 255 -9.18 21.44 -1.08
N HIS A 256 -9.91 20.71 -1.91
CA HIS A 256 -10.35 21.19 -3.22
C HIS A 256 -11.87 21.42 -3.35
N HIS A 257 -12.71 20.97 -2.40
CA HIS A 257 -14.17 21.06 -2.55
C HIS A 257 -14.67 22.50 -2.67
N ALA A 258 -14.16 23.42 -1.84
CA ALA A 258 -14.58 24.82 -1.86
C ALA A 258 -14.03 25.55 -3.09
N LYS A 259 -12.77 25.29 -3.42
CA LYS A 259 -12.08 25.86 -4.60
C LYS A 259 -11.00 24.89 -5.08
N PRO A 260 -10.96 24.56 -6.39
CA PRO A 260 -9.84 23.83 -6.96
C PRO A 260 -8.54 24.64 -6.78
N HIS A 261 -7.49 23.98 -6.27
CA HIS A 261 -6.20 24.62 -6.02
C HIS A 261 -5.11 24.17 -7.00
N ASN A 262 -5.41 23.19 -7.86
CA ASN A 262 -4.50 22.72 -8.91
C ASN A 262 -5.26 22.43 -10.21
N PHE A 263 -4.49 22.20 -11.28
CA PHE A 263 -5.01 22.00 -12.63
C PHE A 263 -5.89 20.74 -12.77
N ILE A 264 -5.53 19.65 -12.11
CA ILE A 264 -6.28 18.38 -12.16
C ILE A 264 -7.71 18.60 -11.65
N TYR A 265 -7.85 19.22 -10.48
CA TYR A 265 -9.18 19.53 -9.92
C TYR A 265 -9.87 20.68 -10.65
N GLY A 266 -9.12 21.58 -11.30
CA GLY A 266 -9.67 22.62 -12.17
C GLY A 266 -10.37 22.04 -13.40
N ILE A 267 -9.71 21.11 -14.09
CA ILE A 267 -10.30 20.34 -15.20
C ILE A 267 -11.50 19.53 -14.71
N ALA A 268 -11.37 18.81 -13.59
CA ALA A 268 -12.47 18.01 -13.06
C ALA A 268 -13.73 18.85 -12.81
N ARG A 269 -13.56 20.07 -12.30
CA ARG A 269 -14.68 21.01 -12.10
C ARG A 269 -15.31 21.44 -13.44
N LEU A 270 -14.52 21.67 -14.49
CA LEU A 270 -15.03 22.02 -15.82
C LEU A 270 -15.92 20.90 -16.40
N PHE A 271 -15.52 19.64 -16.19
CA PHE A 271 -16.24 18.46 -16.65
C PHE A 271 -17.27 17.90 -15.65
N HIS A 272 -17.52 18.61 -14.54
CA HIS A 272 -18.45 18.18 -13.48
C HIS A 272 -18.15 16.79 -12.89
N ILE A 273 -16.87 16.40 -12.87
CA ILE A 273 -16.44 15.12 -12.31
C ILE A 273 -16.47 15.21 -10.77
N PRO A 274 -17.13 14.27 -10.06
CA PRO A 274 -17.13 14.25 -8.60
C PRO A 274 -15.72 14.17 -8.02
N LEU A 275 -15.37 15.06 -7.07
CA LEU A 275 -14.01 15.16 -6.52
C LEU A 275 -13.51 13.84 -5.93
N LEU A 276 -14.41 13.04 -5.33
CA LEU A 276 -14.08 11.75 -4.71
C LEU A 276 -13.51 10.74 -5.71
N ILE A 277 -13.87 10.84 -6.99
CA ILE A 277 -13.42 9.90 -8.02
C ILE A 277 -12.26 10.41 -8.84
N VAL A 278 -11.93 11.71 -8.78
CA VAL A 278 -10.88 12.33 -9.61
C VAL A 278 -9.55 11.61 -9.40
N LEU A 279 -9.09 11.48 -8.15
CA LEU A 279 -7.79 10.88 -7.85
C LEU A 279 -7.78 9.36 -8.14
N PRO A 280 -8.77 8.55 -7.71
CA PRO A 280 -8.84 7.14 -8.10
C PRO A 280 -8.85 6.95 -9.62
N LEU A 281 -9.65 7.71 -10.35
CA LEU A 281 -9.77 7.60 -11.80
C LEU A 281 -8.46 8.00 -12.50
N SER A 282 -7.87 9.15 -12.13
CA SER A 282 -6.63 9.63 -12.75
C SER A 282 -5.47 8.68 -12.48
N SER A 283 -5.36 8.19 -11.25
CA SER A 283 -4.28 7.28 -10.86
C SER A 283 -4.43 5.91 -11.50
N PHE A 284 -5.64 5.38 -11.61
CA PHE A 284 -5.91 4.13 -12.31
C PHE A 284 -5.66 4.23 -13.82
N ALA A 285 -6.17 5.29 -14.46
CA ALA A 285 -5.95 5.52 -15.88
C ALA A 285 -4.46 5.66 -16.21
N LEU A 286 -3.71 6.40 -15.39
CA LEU A 286 -2.26 6.55 -15.58
C LEU A 286 -1.52 5.24 -15.26
N ALA A 287 -1.92 4.49 -14.25
CA ALA A 287 -1.35 3.17 -13.95
C ALA A 287 -1.51 2.21 -15.12
N PHE A 288 -2.72 2.15 -15.69
CA PHE A 288 -3.02 1.34 -16.85
C PHE A 288 -2.21 1.80 -18.06
N ALA A 289 -2.21 3.09 -18.38
CA ALA A 289 -1.47 3.63 -19.52
C ALA A 289 0.04 3.33 -19.44
N LEU A 290 0.64 3.54 -18.26
CA LEU A 290 2.07 3.28 -18.03
C LEU A 290 2.41 1.79 -18.09
N GLN A 291 1.57 0.92 -17.51
CA GLN A 291 1.84 -0.53 -17.52
C GLN A 291 1.55 -1.20 -18.86
N ALA A 292 0.48 -0.79 -19.55
CA ALA A 292 0.06 -1.42 -20.80
C ALA A 292 0.83 -0.91 -22.02
N TYR A 293 1.22 0.37 -22.04
CA TYR A 293 1.79 1.01 -23.23
C TYR A 293 3.13 1.71 -22.98
N GLY A 294 3.51 1.91 -21.71
CA GLY A 294 4.66 2.75 -21.38
C GLY A 294 5.99 2.19 -21.88
N ASP A 295 6.23 0.90 -21.71
CA ASP A 295 7.48 0.27 -22.15
C ASP A 295 7.63 0.30 -23.68
N ASP A 296 6.57 -0.05 -24.41
CA ASP A 296 6.57 -0.01 -25.87
C ASP A 296 6.79 1.42 -26.35
N PHE A 297 6.09 2.40 -25.78
CA PHE A 297 6.27 3.80 -26.14
C PHE A 297 7.73 4.27 -25.98
N ILE A 298 8.37 3.95 -24.84
CA ILE A 298 9.77 4.32 -24.62
C ILE A 298 10.71 3.55 -25.57
N SER A 299 10.45 2.28 -25.83
CA SER A 299 11.26 1.49 -26.76
C SER A 299 11.21 2.07 -28.18
N HIS A 300 10.02 2.43 -28.68
CA HIS A 300 9.88 3.07 -30.00
C HIS A 300 10.56 4.44 -30.04
N LEU A 301 10.44 5.22 -28.96
CA LEU A 301 11.07 6.53 -28.86
C LEU A 301 12.60 6.42 -28.85
N SER A 302 13.15 5.50 -28.08
CA SER A 302 14.60 5.30 -27.97
C SER A 302 15.18 4.74 -29.26
N GLU A 303 14.45 3.86 -29.95
CA GLU A 303 14.83 3.36 -31.25
C GLU A 303 14.81 4.46 -32.31
N PHE A 304 13.76 5.29 -32.35
CA PHE A 304 13.65 6.40 -33.29
C PHE A 304 14.76 7.45 -33.14
N PHE A 305 15.09 7.84 -31.90
CA PHE A 305 16.07 8.90 -31.65
C PHE A 305 17.52 8.43 -31.52
N PHE A 306 17.75 7.21 -31.02
CA PHE A 306 19.09 6.72 -30.68
C PHE A 306 19.45 5.38 -31.33
N GLY A 307 18.53 4.73 -32.05
CA GLY A 307 18.76 3.41 -32.65
C GLY A 307 18.93 2.28 -31.62
N VAL A 308 18.48 2.49 -30.38
CA VAL A 308 18.60 1.50 -29.29
C VAL A 308 17.23 1.22 -28.69
N SER A 309 16.88 -0.05 -28.53
CA SER A 309 15.65 -0.47 -27.84
C SER A 309 15.89 -0.63 -26.33
N ILE A 310 15.21 0.18 -25.51
CA ILE A 310 15.26 0.05 -24.05
C ILE A 310 14.00 -0.66 -23.57
N HIS A 311 14.14 -1.90 -23.10
CA HIS A 311 13.03 -2.68 -22.56
C HIS A 311 12.80 -2.39 -21.07
N LYS A 312 11.54 -2.43 -20.63
CA LYS A 312 11.12 -2.32 -19.22
C LYS A 312 11.50 -1.00 -18.52
N ALA A 313 11.72 0.06 -19.28
CA ALA A 313 12.08 1.37 -18.76
C ALA A 313 10.98 1.95 -17.84
N ILE A 314 9.72 1.74 -18.19
CA ILE A 314 8.58 2.22 -17.41
C ILE A 314 8.25 1.22 -16.30
N THR A 315 8.03 -0.04 -16.64
CA THR A 315 7.52 -1.03 -15.67
C THR A 315 8.52 -1.33 -14.54
N LEU A 316 9.82 -1.45 -14.86
CA LEU A 316 10.85 -1.70 -13.86
C LEU A 316 11.49 -0.39 -13.37
N GLY A 317 11.81 0.53 -14.29
CA GLY A 317 12.51 1.77 -13.98
C GLY A 317 11.62 2.81 -13.30
N LEU A 318 10.70 3.43 -14.06
CA LEU A 318 9.86 4.51 -13.56
C LEU A 318 8.95 4.05 -12.41
N LEU A 319 8.19 2.97 -12.58
CA LEU A 319 7.27 2.49 -11.55
C LEU A 319 8.02 1.98 -10.31
N GLY A 320 9.17 1.34 -10.48
CA GLY A 320 10.05 0.95 -9.37
C GLY A 320 10.54 2.17 -8.58
N TYR A 321 11.00 3.21 -9.27
CA TYR A 321 11.37 4.48 -8.66
C TYR A 321 10.20 5.12 -7.90
N LEU A 322 9.03 5.22 -8.53
CA LEU A 322 7.83 5.78 -7.92
C LEU A 322 7.40 4.99 -6.68
N ALA A 323 7.48 3.66 -6.72
CA ALA A 323 7.16 2.80 -5.57
C ALA A 323 8.08 3.10 -4.37
N LEU A 324 9.40 3.16 -4.60
CA LEU A 324 10.36 3.45 -3.53
C LEU A 324 10.22 4.86 -2.99
N MET A 325 10.01 5.83 -3.88
CA MET A 325 9.76 7.22 -3.48
C MET A 325 8.47 7.34 -2.68
N HIS A 326 7.42 6.63 -3.09
CA HIS A 326 6.17 6.54 -2.36
C HIS A 326 6.40 5.97 -0.94
N TYR A 327 7.07 4.82 -0.81
CA TYR A 327 7.37 4.22 0.49
C TYR A 327 8.18 5.15 1.41
N TYR A 328 9.09 5.92 0.84
CA TYR A 328 9.87 6.92 1.57
C TYR A 328 9.01 8.11 2.02
N THR A 329 8.23 8.69 1.12
CA THR A 329 7.44 9.89 1.38
C THR A 329 6.37 9.65 2.44
N GLU A 330 5.69 8.52 2.38
CA GLU A 330 4.69 8.10 3.37
C GLU A 330 5.24 8.03 4.80
N ALA A 331 6.54 7.80 4.98
CA ALA A 331 7.16 7.75 6.30
C ALA A 331 7.17 9.12 7.02
N PHE A 332 6.85 10.21 6.32
CA PHE A 332 6.81 11.56 6.89
C PHE A 332 5.64 12.43 6.45
N THR A 333 5.00 12.18 5.30
CA THR A 333 3.88 13.00 4.81
C THR A 333 2.66 12.93 5.72
N TRP A 334 2.43 11.85 6.46
CA TRP A 334 1.25 11.72 7.33
C TRP A 334 1.49 12.07 8.81
N LYS A 335 2.68 12.59 9.17
CA LYS A 335 3.01 12.99 10.55
C LYS A 335 2.33 14.30 10.94
N ASN A 336 2.17 14.54 12.25
CA ASN A 336 1.34 15.61 12.81
C ASN A 336 1.65 17.03 12.29
N ASP A 337 2.91 17.34 11.99
CA ASP A 337 3.32 18.68 11.52
C ASP A 337 3.34 18.81 9.99
N SER A 338 2.92 17.78 9.26
CA SER A 338 2.92 17.78 7.80
C SER A 338 1.80 18.65 7.23
N PRO A 339 2.05 19.38 6.12
CA PRO A 339 1.00 20.05 5.33
C PRO A 339 -0.16 19.13 4.94
N TYR A 340 0.08 17.84 4.70
CA TYR A 340 -0.96 16.87 4.34
C TYR A 340 -1.93 16.66 5.50
N ARG A 341 -1.41 16.61 6.73
CA ARG A 341 -2.22 16.24 7.89
C ARG A 341 -3.31 17.28 8.20
N ARG A 342 -3.13 18.52 7.76
CA ARG A 342 -4.05 19.65 7.95
C ARG A 342 -5.44 19.39 7.36
N TYR A 343 -5.54 18.54 6.35
CA TYR A 343 -6.79 18.22 5.66
C TYR A 343 -7.40 16.87 6.07
N ILE A 344 -6.89 16.23 7.12
CA ILE A 344 -7.41 14.94 7.61
C ILE A 344 -8.04 15.09 8.99
N ALA A 345 -9.32 14.76 9.09
CA ALA A 345 -10.03 14.55 10.35
C ALA A 345 -10.36 13.07 10.54
N PHE A 346 -10.49 12.62 11.78
CA PHE A 346 -10.93 11.27 12.12
C PHE A 346 -12.28 11.30 12.83
N SER A 347 -13.13 10.32 12.52
CA SER A 347 -14.39 10.06 13.20
C SER A 347 -14.44 8.61 13.71
N LYS A 348 -15.29 8.37 14.70
CA LYS A 348 -15.41 7.04 15.32
C LYS A 348 -16.12 6.04 14.43
#